data_AF-A0A2W0BBK5-F1
#
_entry.id   AF-A0A2W0BBK5-F1
#
_cell.length_a   1.000
_cell.length_b   1.000
_cell.length_c   1.000
_cell.angle_alpha   90.00
_cell.angle_beta   90.00
_cell.angle_gamma   90.00
#
_symmetry.space_group_name_H-M   'P 1'
#
loop_
_entity.id
_entity.type
_entity.pdbx_description
1 polymer ?
#
loop_
_entity_poly.entity_id
_entity_poly.type
_entity_poly.pdbx_seq_one_letter_code
_entity_poly.pdbx_strand_id
1 'polypeptide(L)' 'MRLKVAVLPGDGIGPEVMKVATKVIRTLADISGFEFQSQEYPIGGAALDAT' A
#
# COMPACT_ATOMS: atom_id res chain seq x y z
N MET A 1 -2.99 15.96 -9.66
CA MET A 1 -4.06 14.93 -9.48
C MET A 1 -3.80 14.20 -8.17
N ARG A 2 -4.84 13.89 -7.37
CA ARG A 2 -4.67 13.17 -6.10
C ARG A 2 -5.26 11.77 -6.20
N LEU A 3 -4.44 10.76 -5.92
CA LEU A 3 -4.83 9.35 -5.90
C LEU A 3 -5.01 8.90 -4.45
N LYS A 4 -6.22 8.43 -4.11
CA LYS A 4 -6.53 7.80 -2.83
C LYS A 4 -6.53 6.28 -3.01
N VAL A 5 -5.61 5.59 -2.35
CA VAL A 5 -5.37 4.16 -2.55
C VAL A 5 -5.45 3.42 -1.21
N ALA A 6 -6.31 2.40 -1.13
CA ALA A 6 -6.27 1.43 -0.05
C ALA A 6 -5.17 0.40 -0.34
N VAL A 7 -4.25 0.22 0.61
CA VAL A 7 -3.17 -0.76 0.52
C VAL A 7 -3.55 -1.95 1.38
N LEU A 8 -3.60 -3.12 0.77
CA LEU A 8 -4.08 -4.36 1.38
C LEU A 8 -2.94 -5.38 1.31
N PRO A 9 -1.98 -5.35 2.25
CA PRO A 9 -0.75 -6.15 2.17
C PRO A 9 -1.00 -7.65 2.26
N GLY A 10 -2.08 -8.09 2.91
CA GLY A 10 -2.46 -9.50 3.01
C GLY A 10 -1.44 -10.35 3.77
N ASP A 11 -1.35 -11.62 3.37
CA ASP A 11 -0.61 -12.67 4.08
C ASP A 11 0.68 -13.10 3.35
N GLY A 12 1.47 -13.95 4.00
CA GLY A 12 2.71 -14.50 3.43
C GLY A 12 3.71 -13.40 3.12
N ILE A 13 4.23 -13.39 1.88
CA ILE A 13 5.18 -12.35 1.41
C ILE A 13 4.52 -11.03 1.01
N GLY A 14 3.19 -10.95 1.06
CA GLY A 14 2.42 -9.79 0.63
C GLY A 14 2.88 -8.46 1.25
N PRO A 15 3.05 -8.36 2.58
CA PRO A 15 3.56 -7.15 3.24
C PRO A 15 4.95 -6.70 2.74
N GLU A 16 5.84 -7.64 2.45
CA GLU A 16 7.21 -7.37 2.03
C GLU A 16 7.24 -6.78 0.62
N VAL A 17 6.48 -7.38 -0.30
CA VAL A 17 6.36 -6.89 -1.68
C VAL A 17 5.60 -5.55 -1.73
N MET A 18 4.54 -5.39 -0.94
CA MET A 18 3.77 -4.13 -0.89
C MET A 18 4.56 -2.96 -0.34
N LYS A 19 5.48 -3.18 0.60
CA LYS A 19 6.40 -2.14 1.07
C LYS A 19 7.29 -1.61 -0.05
N VAL A 20 7.77 -2.48 -0.94
CA VAL A 20 8.59 -2.08 -2.09
C VAL A 20 7.73 -1.39 -3.16
N ALA A 21 6.56 -1.94 -3.45
CA ALA A 21 5.64 -1.37 -4.45
C ALA A 21 5.20 0.06 -4.08
N THR A 22 4.75 0.26 -2.84
CA THR A 22 4.33 1.60 -2.37
C THR A 22 5.49 2.59 -2.35
N LYS A 23 6.72 2.15 -2.04
CA LYS A 23 7.93 2.97 -2.16
C LYS A 23 8.17 3.45 -3.58
N VAL A 24 8.07 2.57 -4.57
CA VAL A 24 8.24 2.93 -5.99
C VAL A 24 7.16 3.91 -6.43
N ILE A 25 5.89 3.67 -6.07
CA ILE A 25 4.78 4.57 -6.42
C ILE A 25 4.98 5.95 -5.80
N ARG A 26 5.47 6.03 -4.55
CA ARG A 26 5.79 7.31 -3.91
C ARG A 26 6.90 8.06 -4.66
N THR A 27 7.98 7.38 -5.04
CA THR A 27 9.02 7.98 -5.88
C THR A 27 8.45 8.50 -7.21
N LEU A 28 7.54 7.74 -7.84
CA LEU A 28 6.87 8.19 -9.07
C LEU A 28 6.00 9.43 -8.82
N ALA A 29 5.26 9.47 -7.72
CA ALA A 29 4.44 10.62 -7.32
C ALA A 29 5.30 11.89 -7.20
N ASP A 30 6.46 11.77 -6.54
CA ASP A 30 7.39 12.88 -6.32
C ASP A 30 7.94 13.47 -7.63
N ILE A 31 8.16 12.65 -8.68
CA ILE A 31 8.73 13.11 -9.96
C ILE A 31 7.69 13.47 -11.03
N SER A 32 6.46 12.98 -10.93
CA SER A 32 5.44 13.12 -11.98
C SER A 32 4.29 14.07 -11.62
N GLY A 33 4.32 14.69 -10.43
CA GLY A 33 3.40 15.77 -10.06
C GLY A 33 1.99 15.32 -9.69
N PHE A 34 1.79 14.04 -9.38
CA PHE A 34 0.57 13.56 -8.71
C PHE A 34 0.83 13.32 -7.23
N GLU A 35 -0.24 13.38 -6.43
CA GLU A 35 -0.18 13.09 -5.00
C GLU A 35 -0.65 11.65 -4.76
N PHE A 36 0.16 10.88 -4.03
CA PHE A 36 -0.17 9.52 -3.62
C PHE A 36 -0.56 9.50 -2.13
N GLN A 37 -1.87 9.39 -1.87
CA GLN A 37 -2.41 9.22 -0.53
C GLN A 37 -2.79 7.74 -0.35
N SER A 38 -1.98 7.01 0.42
CA SER A 38 -2.21 5.61 0.73
C SER A 38 -2.63 5.42 2.18
N GLN A 39 -3.52 4.47 2.43
CA GLN A 39 -3.81 3.97 3.77
C GLN A 39 -3.82 2.45 3.77
N GLU A 40 -3.11 1.86 4.72
CA GLU A 40 -3.04 0.41 4.89
C GLU A 40 -4.22 -0.10 5.72
N TYR A 41 -4.76 -1.25 5.33
CA TYR A 41 -5.82 -1.95 6.05
C TYR A 41 -5.52 -3.45 6.09
N PRO A 42 -5.91 -4.16 7.17
CA PRO A 42 -5.77 -5.61 7.23
C PRO A 42 -6.71 -6.29 6.23
N ILE A 43 -6.26 -7.39 5.65
CA ILE A 43 -7.07 -8.28 4.81
C ILE A 43 -6.56 -9.73 4.97
N GLY A 44 -7.39 -10.71 4.64
CA GLY A 44 -6.99 -12.13 4.64
C GLY A 44 -6.83 -12.68 6.06
N GLY A 45 -5.88 -13.61 6.24
CA GLY A 45 -5.53 -14.18 7.54
C GLY A 45 -5.15 -13.11 8.55
N ALA A 46 -4.37 -12.11 8.14
CA ALA A 46 -3.98 -10.98 8.97
C ALA A 46 -5.18 -10.16 9.51
N ALA A 47 -6.31 -10.13 8.78
CA ALA A 47 -7.54 -9.50 9.29
C ALA A 47 -8.29 -10.37 10.30
N LEU A 48 -8.27 -11.69 10.11
CA LEU A 48 -8.86 -12.63 11.07
C LEU A 48 -8.10 -12.61 12.39
N ASP A 49 -6.76 -12.59 12.34
CA ASP A 49 -5.90 -12.54 13.53
C ASP A 49 -6.01 -11.22 14.31
N ALA A 50 -6.44 -10.13 13.65
CA ALA A 50 -6.56 -8.80 14.24
C ALA A 50 -7.92 -8.54 14.92
N THR A 51 -8.82 -9.53 14.95
CA THR A 51 -10.15 -9.46 15.58
C THR A 51 -10.17 -10.21 16.89
#